data_AF-A0A1A9I777-F1
#
_entry.id   AF-A0A1A9I777-F1
#
_cell.length_a   1.000
_cell.length_b   1.000
_cell.length_c   1.000
_cell.angle_alpha   90.00
_cell.angle_beta   90.00
_cell.angle_gamma   90.00
#
_symmetry.space_group_name_H-M   'P 1'
#
loop_
_entity.id
_entity.type
_entity.pdbx_description
1 polymer ?
#
loop_
_entity_poly.entity_id
_entity_poly.type
_entity_poly.pdbx_seq_one_letter_code
_entity_poly.pdbx_strand_id
1 'polypeptide(L)'
;MDVSGNKYLDFLSKQLALATTDREKKQIQWAINSLPAQQNEATMDSAQLAAYNGTFEGGLHFYVKGNNLYCQNAQKGNVIVKLQHVSNNLFILNENNQLEFKKDQSGQFSGIRWYRSDGTESFRKRKNVR
;
A
#
# COMPACT_ATOMS: atom_id res chain seq x y z
N MET A 1 -23.46 0.39 -14.82
CA MET A 1 -22.14 -0.17 -15.14
C MET A 1 -21.24 0.96 -15.57
N ASP A 2 -20.24 1.31 -14.77
CA ASP A 2 -19.35 2.44 -15.04
C ASP A 2 -18.32 2.05 -16.10
N VAL A 3 -18.57 2.48 -17.34
CA VAL A 3 -17.73 2.22 -18.52
C VAL A 3 -16.46 3.08 -18.50
N SER A 4 -16.38 4.09 -17.62
CA SER A 4 -15.28 5.05 -17.60
C SER A 4 -14.01 4.48 -16.96
N GLY A 5 -14.13 3.79 -15.83
CA GLY A 5 -13.00 3.21 -15.09
C GLY A 5 -12.16 2.22 -15.92
N ASN A 6 -12.81 1.43 -16.78
CA ASN A 6 -12.13 0.44 -17.62
C ASN A 6 -11.31 1.10 -18.74
N LYS A 7 -11.74 2.26 -19.26
CA LYS A 7 -10.98 3.03 -20.27
C LYS A 7 -9.72 3.68 -19.68
N TYR A 8 -9.79 4.16 -18.44
CA TYR A 8 -8.63 4.73 -17.76
C TYR A 8 -7.56 3.67 -17.47
N LEU A 9 -7.97 2.47 -17.04
CA LEU A 9 -7.04 1.36 -16.82
C LEU A 9 -6.36 0.90 -18.13
N ASP A 10 -7.10 0.80 -19.23
CA ASP A 10 -6.53 0.47 -20.56
C ASP A 10 -5.53 1.55 -21.01
N PHE A 11 -5.88 2.83 -20.84
CA PHE A 11 -4.96 3.93 -21.15
C PHE A 11 -3.67 3.85 -20.34
N LEU A 12 -3.74 3.69 -19.01
CA LEU A 12 -2.56 3.59 -18.15
C LEU A 12 -1.72 2.34 -18.48
N SER A 13 -2.35 1.23 -18.82
CA SER A 13 -1.66 0.01 -19.23
C SER A 13 -0.85 0.22 -20.51
N LYS A 14 -1.40 0.96 -21.48
CA LYS A 14 -0.69 1.36 -22.70
C LYS A 14 0.46 2.32 -22.38
N GLN A 15 0.25 3.31 -21.51
CA GLN A 15 1.32 4.22 -21.08
C GLN A 15 2.46 3.45 -20.39
N LEU A 16 2.14 2.46 -19.56
CA LEU A 16 3.14 1.64 -18.88
C LEU A 16 4.04 0.88 -19.87
N ALA A 17 3.46 0.38 -20.96
CA ALA A 17 4.19 -0.32 -22.02
C ALA A 17 5.11 0.62 -22.83
N LEU A 18 4.76 1.90 -22.94
CA LEU A 18 5.53 2.92 -23.66
C LEU A 18 6.57 3.61 -22.77
N ALA A 19 6.39 3.58 -21.45
CA ALA A 19 7.27 4.23 -20.49
C ALA A 19 8.71 3.68 -20.61
N THR A 20 9.66 4.59 -20.70
CA THR A 20 11.06 4.24 -20.96
C THR A 20 11.91 4.23 -19.70
N THR A 21 11.47 4.96 -18.66
CA THR A 21 12.21 5.06 -17.40
C THR A 21 11.54 4.27 -16.29
N ASP A 22 12.33 3.74 -15.36
CA ASP A 22 11.81 3.04 -14.19
C ASP A 22 10.93 3.92 -13.31
N ARG A 23 11.26 5.21 -13.21
CA ARG A 23 10.47 6.18 -12.42
C ARG A 23 9.08 6.35 -13.01
N GLU A 24 9.00 6.57 -14.32
CA GLU A 24 7.73 6.72 -15.04
C GLU A 24 6.87 5.45 -14.94
N LYS A 25 7.49 4.27 -15.13
CA LYS A 25 6.81 2.98 -14.92
C LYS A 25 6.22 2.87 -13.52
N LYS A 26 6.97 3.26 -12.49
CA LYS A 26 6.49 3.25 -11.09
C LYS A 26 5.37 4.25 -10.84
N GLN A 27 5.42 5.44 -11.44
CA GLN A 27 4.33 6.44 -11.36
C GLN A 27 3.03 5.89 -11.98
N ILE A 28 3.13 5.30 -13.17
CA ILE A 28 1.99 4.73 -13.87
C ILE A 28 1.45 3.51 -13.11
N GLN A 29 2.32 2.63 -12.61
CA GLN A 29 1.91 1.49 -11.79
C GLN A 29 1.21 1.94 -10.49
N TRP A 30 1.69 3.01 -9.85
CA TRP A 30 1.03 3.60 -8.70
C TRP A 30 -0.39 4.03 -9.06
N ALA A 31 -0.59 4.70 -10.20
CA ALA A 31 -1.91 5.11 -10.66
C ALA A 31 -2.84 3.92 -10.96
N ILE A 32 -2.31 2.88 -11.62
CA ILE A 32 -3.04 1.62 -11.86
C ILE A 32 -3.51 1.00 -10.54
N ASN A 33 -2.66 0.97 -9.52
CA ASN A 33 -3.00 0.41 -8.21
C ASN A 33 -4.07 1.25 -7.48
N SER A 34 -4.06 2.57 -7.64
CA SER A 34 -4.97 3.47 -6.95
C SER A 34 -6.42 3.40 -7.48
N LEU A 35 -6.60 3.15 -8.79
CA LEU A 35 -7.92 3.18 -9.41
C LEU A 35 -8.89 2.09 -8.89
N PRO A 36 -8.54 0.79 -8.85
CA PRO A 36 -9.44 -0.24 -8.37
C PRO A 36 -9.78 -0.08 -6.88
N ALA A 37 -8.79 0.33 -6.09
CA ALA A 37 -8.98 0.54 -4.67
C ALA A 37 -10.01 1.64 -4.42
N GLN A 38 -9.91 2.78 -5.10
CA GLN A 38 -10.89 3.88 -4.99
C GLN A 38 -12.32 3.48 -5.39
N GLN A 39 -12.46 2.50 -6.28
CA GLN A 39 -13.76 2.05 -6.77
C GLN A 39 -14.40 0.97 -5.90
N ASN A 40 -13.60 0.17 -5.18
CA ASN A 40 -14.09 -0.92 -4.34
C ASN A 40 -13.32 -0.96 -3.02
N GLU A 41 -14.01 -0.72 -1.90
CA GLU A 41 -13.48 -1.09 -0.59
C GLU A 41 -13.53 -2.62 -0.45
N ALA A 42 -12.43 -3.29 -0.82
CA ALA A 42 -12.27 -4.70 -0.53
C ALA A 42 -12.19 -4.90 0.99
N THR A 43 -13.17 -5.61 1.55
CA THR A 43 -13.17 -5.99 2.96
C THR A 43 -12.34 -7.26 3.14
N MET A 44 -11.25 -7.16 3.90
CA MET A 44 -10.49 -8.32 4.36
C MET A 44 -11.02 -8.78 5.73
N ASP A 45 -10.95 -10.09 5.98
CA ASP A 45 -11.26 -10.59 7.32
C ASP A 45 -10.18 -10.19 8.33
N SER A 46 -10.60 -9.93 9.56
CA SER A 46 -9.74 -9.52 10.67
C SER A 46 -8.60 -10.51 10.94
N ALA A 47 -8.82 -11.83 10.78
CA ALA A 47 -7.78 -12.84 10.97
C ALA A 47 -6.70 -12.77 9.89
N GLN A 48 -7.08 -12.44 8.65
CA GLN A 48 -6.12 -12.19 7.56
C GLN A 48 -5.31 -10.92 7.82
N LEU A 49 -5.97 -9.88 8.33
CA LEU A 49 -5.33 -8.59 8.62
C LEU A 49 -4.37 -8.66 9.81
N ALA A 50 -4.60 -9.56 10.78
CA ALA A 50 -3.78 -9.69 11.97
C ALA A 50 -2.29 -9.93 11.68
N ALA A 51 -1.97 -10.54 10.53
CA ALA A 51 -0.59 -10.77 10.11
C ALA A 51 0.21 -9.48 9.88
N TYR A 52 -0.46 -8.36 9.57
CA TYR A 52 0.17 -7.06 9.31
C TYR A 52 0.48 -6.26 10.58
N ASN A 53 0.01 -6.71 11.75
CA ASN A 53 0.21 -6.00 13.01
C ASN A 53 1.70 -5.86 13.36
N GLY A 54 2.12 -4.68 13.80
CA GLY A 54 3.47 -4.46 14.28
C GLY A 54 3.99 -3.04 14.07
N THR A 55 5.20 -2.81 14.57
CA THR A 55 5.87 -1.51 14.46
C THR A 55 7.01 -1.58 13.47
N PHE A 56 7.13 -0.56 12.62
CA PHE A 56 8.15 -0.45 11.59
C PHE A 56 8.99 0.82 11.81
N GLU A 57 10.14 0.90 11.14
CA GLU A 57 10.99 2.09 11.12
C GLU A 57 10.20 3.37 10.81
N GLY A 58 10.56 4.48 11.44
CA GLY A 58 9.80 5.73 11.35
C GLY A 58 8.61 5.83 12.31
N GLY A 59 8.49 4.91 13.29
CA GLY A 59 7.44 4.97 14.31
C GLY A 59 6.05 4.67 13.75
N LEU A 60 5.99 3.83 12.72
CA LEU A 60 4.77 3.41 12.04
C LEU A 60 4.24 2.16 12.74
N HIS A 61 3.12 2.31 13.44
CA HIS A 61 2.48 1.23 14.17
C HIS A 61 1.21 0.80 13.43
N PHE A 62 1.17 -0.44 12.96
CA PHE A 62 0.03 -1.02 12.28
C PHE A 62 -0.76 -1.92 13.23
N TYR A 63 -2.07 -1.74 13.24
CA TYR A 63 -2.98 -2.50 14.09
C TYR A 63 -4.35 -2.69 13.43
N VAL A 64 -5.01 -3.79 13.77
CA VAL A 64 -6.36 -4.11 13.33
C VAL A 64 -7.39 -3.57 14.33
N LYS A 65 -8.44 -2.94 13.83
CA LYS A 65 -9.63 -2.58 14.62
C LYS A 65 -10.89 -2.90 13.81
N GLY A 66 -11.66 -3.89 14.25
CA GLY A 66 -12.71 -4.51 13.44
C GLY A 66 -12.11 -5.21 12.23
N ASN A 67 -12.69 -4.99 11.05
CA ASN A 67 -12.20 -5.56 9.77
C ASN A 67 -11.34 -4.57 8.98
N ASN A 68 -10.64 -3.67 9.68
CA ASN A 68 -9.84 -2.62 9.05
C ASN A 68 -8.44 -2.59 9.64
N LEU A 69 -7.46 -2.35 8.78
CA LEU A 69 -6.07 -2.12 9.15
C LEU A 69 -5.85 -0.60 9.28
N TYR A 70 -5.21 -0.20 10.36
CA TYR A 70 -4.85 1.19 10.64
C TYR A 70 -3.34 1.33 10.76
N CYS A 71 -2.83 2.51 10.45
CA CYS A 71 -1.47 2.93 10.74
C CYS A 71 -1.50 4.19 11.62
N GLN A 72 -0.86 4.09 12.78
CA GLN A 72 -0.54 5.22 13.64
C GLN A 72 0.91 5.65 13.41
N ASN A 73 1.13 6.93 13.14
CA ASN A 73 2.46 7.49 12.97
C ASN A 73 2.88 8.32 14.20
N ALA A 74 3.69 7.72 15.07
CA ALA A 74 4.16 8.36 16.29
C ALA A 74 5.04 9.60 16.02
N GLN A 75 5.77 9.63 14.89
CA GLN A 75 6.62 10.76 14.51
C GLN A 75 5.85 11.94 13.91
N LYS A 76 4.59 11.73 13.52
CA LYS A 76 3.68 12.78 13.04
C LYS A 76 2.54 13.04 14.02
N GLY A 77 2.86 13.14 15.32
CA GLY A 77 1.88 13.50 16.35
C GLY A 77 0.76 12.48 16.53
N ASN A 78 1.05 11.18 16.32
CA ASN A 78 0.08 10.09 16.46
C ASN A 78 -1.11 10.14 15.47
N VAL A 79 -0.91 10.71 14.28
CA VAL A 79 -1.93 10.63 13.21
C VAL A 79 -2.24 9.16 12.91
N ILE A 80 -3.54 8.84 12.91
CA ILE A 80 -4.09 7.52 12.61
C ILE A 80 -4.77 7.57 11.25
N VAL A 81 -4.44 6.61 10.39
CA VAL A 81 -5.04 6.50 9.05
C VAL A 81 -5.54 5.07 8.83
N LYS A 82 -6.77 4.93 8.31
CA LYS A 82 -7.31 3.66 7.81
C LYS A 82 -6.64 3.34 6.48
N LEU A 83 -6.10 2.13 6.34
CA LEU A 83 -5.55 1.67 5.08
C LEU A 83 -6.65 1.11 4.19
N GLN A 84 -6.50 1.35 2.90
CA GLN A 84 -7.37 0.79 1.88
C GLN A 84 -6.63 -0.33 1.16
N HIS A 85 -7.23 -1.52 1.14
CA HIS A 85 -6.63 -2.67 0.48
C HIS A 85 -6.66 -2.49 -1.05
N VAL A 86 -5.54 -2.80 -1.71
CA VAL A 86 -5.45 -2.79 -3.17
C VAL A 86 -5.48 -4.22 -3.70
N SER A 87 -4.49 -5.02 -3.30
CA SER A 87 -4.34 -6.42 -3.66
C SER A 87 -3.24 -7.05 -2.82
N ASN A 88 -3.32 -8.36 -2.56
CA ASN A 88 -2.28 -9.10 -1.80
C ASN A 88 -1.87 -8.38 -0.51
N ASN A 89 -0.59 -8.01 -0.39
CA ASN A 89 -0.01 -7.30 0.74
C ASN A 89 0.12 -5.77 0.49
N LEU A 90 -0.52 -5.24 -0.55
CA LEU A 90 -0.45 -3.84 -0.98
C LEU A 90 -1.68 -3.06 -0.51
N PHE A 91 -1.42 -1.89 0.07
CA PHE A 91 -2.42 -1.00 0.62
C PHE A 91 -2.13 0.45 0.24
N ILE A 92 -3.17 1.27 0.14
CA ILE A 92 -3.07 2.73 0.10
C ILE A 92 -3.08 3.24 1.54
N LEU A 93 -2.10 4.08 1.85
CA LEU A 93 -2.05 4.81 3.11
C LEU A 93 -2.73 6.17 2.99
N ASN A 94 -2.49 6.89 1.91
CA ASN A 94 -3.10 8.18 1.61
C ASN A 94 -2.96 8.52 0.11
N GLU A 95 -3.36 9.71 -0.29
CA GLU A 95 -3.39 10.17 -1.68
C GLU A 95 -2.01 10.18 -2.38
N ASN A 96 -0.91 10.07 -1.61
CA ASN A 96 0.44 10.13 -2.12
C ASN A 96 1.26 8.85 -1.88
N ASN A 97 0.75 7.90 -1.07
CA ASN A 97 1.56 6.80 -0.56
C ASN A 97 0.81 5.48 -0.59
N GLN A 98 1.45 4.47 -1.19
CA GLN A 98 1.09 3.06 -1.09
C GLN A 98 2.17 2.34 -0.30
N LEU A 99 1.80 1.25 0.35
CA LEU A 99 2.72 0.40 1.09
C LEU A 99 2.45 -1.07 0.81
N GLU A 100 3.52 -1.82 0.61
CA GLU A 100 3.47 -3.27 0.43
C GLU A 100 4.25 -3.94 1.55
N PHE A 101 3.58 -4.79 2.31
CA PHE A 101 4.24 -5.61 3.31
C PHE A 101 5.05 -6.72 2.64
N LYS A 102 6.34 -6.79 2.98
CA LYS A 102 7.29 -7.75 2.43
C LYS A 102 7.59 -8.83 3.45
N LYS A 103 7.53 -10.07 3.00
CA LYS A 103 7.92 -11.26 3.76
C LYS A 103 9.40 -11.56 3.54
N ASP A 104 10.06 -12.08 4.57
CA ASP A 104 11.38 -12.70 4.43
C ASP A 104 11.26 -14.16 3.92
N GLN A 105 12.39 -14.85 3.86
CA GLN A 105 12.48 -16.25 3.40
C GLN A 105 11.71 -17.23 4.31
N SER A 106 11.42 -16.86 5.57
CA SER A 106 10.62 -17.67 6.50
C SER A 106 9.10 -17.45 6.32
N GLY A 107 8.70 -16.56 5.41
CA GLY A 107 7.31 -16.20 5.19
C GLY A 107 6.76 -15.17 6.19
N GLN A 108 7.61 -14.65 7.09
CA GLN A 108 7.24 -13.64 8.08
C GLN A 108 7.41 -12.24 7.52
N PHE A 109 6.48 -11.34 7.84
CA PHE A 109 6.62 -9.93 7.44
C PHE A 109 7.82 -9.29 8.15
N SER A 110 8.77 -8.80 7.35
CA SER A 110 10.07 -8.28 7.79
C SER A 110 10.25 -6.79 7.49
N GLY A 111 9.38 -6.21 6.66
CA GLY A 111 9.37 -4.78 6.39
C GLY A 111 8.23 -4.36 5.48
N ILE A 112 8.22 -3.07 5.16
CA ILE A 112 7.31 -2.48 4.19
C ILE A 112 8.12 -1.78 3.10
N ARG A 113 7.72 -1.98 1.85
CA ARG A 113 8.15 -1.14 0.74
C ARG A 113 7.12 -0.02 0.58
N TRP A 114 7.61 1.20 0.55
CA TRP A 114 6.84 2.44 0.54
C TRP A 114 6.93 3.05 -0.85
N TYR A 115 5.82 3.07 -1.58
CA TYR A 115 5.73 3.62 -2.93
C TYR A 115 5.07 4.99 -2.90
N ARG A 116 5.69 5.98 -3.55
CA ARG A 116 5.12 7.32 -3.68
C ARG A 116 4.55 7.52 -5.07
N SER A 117 3.55 8.40 -5.16
CA SER A 117 2.91 8.80 -6.43
C SER A 117 3.90 9.39 -7.45
N ASP A 118 5.05 9.89 -7.00
CA ASP A 118 6.12 10.42 -7.85
C ASP A 118 7.11 9.36 -8.38
N GLY A 119 6.84 8.08 -8.11
CA GLY A 119 7.65 6.94 -8.54
C GLY A 119 8.86 6.65 -7.65
N THR A 120 9.08 7.43 -6.58
CA THR A 120 10.12 7.11 -5.60
C THR A 120 9.68 6.00 -4.66
N GLU A 121 10.65 5.23 -4.17
CA GLU A 121 10.40 4.17 -3.20
C GLU A 121 11.40 4.20 -2.04
N SER A 122 10.99 3.63 -0.90
CA SER A 122 11.89 3.40 0.23
C SER A 122 11.47 2.13 0.97
N PHE A 123 12.38 1.59 1.78
CA PHE A 123 12.09 0.42 2.60
C PHE A 123 12.14 0.79 4.08
N ARG A 124 11.23 0.22 4.87
CA ARG A 124 11.19 0.37 6.33
C ARG A 124 11.17 -1.03 6.94
N LYS A 125 12.18 -1.35 7.75
CA LYS A 125 12.24 -2.65 8.44
C LYS A 125 11.18 -2.74 9.52
N ARG A 126 10.66 -3.94 9.75
CA ARG A 126 9.88 -4.26 10.95
C ARG A 126 10.83 -4.18 12.14
N LYS A 127 10.40 -3.51 13.19
CA LYS A 127 11.12 -3.51 14.46
C LYS A 127 10.76 -4.80 15.18
N ASN A 128 11.77 -5.56 15.57
CA ASN A 128 11.57 -6.62 16.55
C ASN A 128 11.21 -5.94 17.87
N VAL A 129 10.03 -6.26 18.39
CA VAL A 129 9.71 -5.95 19.79
C VAL A 129 10.59 -6.91 20.60
N ARG A 130 11.61 -6.36 21.24
CA ARG A 130 12.39 -7.07 22.27
C ARG A 130 11.63 -7.03 23.58
#